data_AF-A0AAU4CEM1-F1
#
_entry.id   AF-A0AAU4CEM1-F1
#
_cell.length_a   1.000
_cell.length_b   1.000
_cell.length_c   1.000
_cell.angle_alpha   90.00
_cell.angle_beta   90.00
_cell.angle_gamma   90.00
#
_symmetry.space_group_name_H-M   'P 1'
#
loop_
_entity.id
_entity.type
_entity.pdbx_description
1 polymer ?
#
loop_
_entity_poly.entity_id
_entity_poly.type
_entity_poly.pdbx_seq_one_letter_code
_entity_poly.pdbx_strand_id
1 'polypeptide(L)'
;MRRQTGHGTKGTREYDWAWFDVRPDDAPDENRNEKGLGASVLVTRRHRYNGEVSYFRCWAPGGVSLGTLVEVICRRWRIEETFQLAKGFTGLDQGQVTCWNSWMCWSLFSLIAAAVLALTATAVHDAAEDEPALVPLSCPELIRLLRALVLPPPVRGREHVLHWTA
;
A
#
# COMPACT_ATOMS: atom_id res chain seq x y z
N MET A 1 17.01 -18.77 -6.37
CA MET A 1 16.96 -19.00 -4.91
C MET A 1 15.52 -18.97 -4.45
N ARG A 2 15.08 -19.96 -3.66
CA ARG A 2 13.72 -20.01 -3.08
C ARG A 2 13.64 -19.06 -1.89
N ARG A 3 12.59 -18.23 -1.84
CA ARG A 3 12.33 -17.34 -0.69
C ARG A 3 10.84 -17.24 -0.38
N GLN A 4 10.53 -17.26 0.91
CA GLN A 4 9.23 -16.87 1.44
C GLN A 4 9.07 -15.35 1.32
N THR A 5 7.89 -14.90 0.90
CA THR A 5 7.66 -13.49 0.56
C THR A 5 6.42 -12.87 1.20
N GLY A 6 5.76 -13.63 2.06
CA GLY A 6 4.68 -13.17 2.91
C GLY A 6 3.76 -14.29 3.34
N HIS A 7 2.86 -13.99 4.26
CA HIS A 7 1.72 -14.84 4.60
C HIS A 7 0.52 -14.34 3.82
N GLY A 8 -0.06 -15.18 2.97
CA GLY A 8 -1.38 -14.95 2.41
C GLY A 8 -2.44 -15.62 3.27
N THR A 9 -3.71 -15.36 2.95
CA THR A 9 -4.88 -16.03 3.55
C THR A 9 -4.87 -17.56 3.37
N LYS A 10 -4.06 -18.09 2.43
CA LYS A 10 -3.89 -19.52 2.14
C LYS A 10 -2.53 -20.08 2.59
N GLY A 11 -1.80 -19.37 3.47
CA GLY A 11 -0.48 -19.77 3.97
C GLY A 11 0.68 -19.00 3.35
N THR A 12 1.90 -19.48 3.59
CA THR A 12 3.14 -18.84 3.15
C THR A 12 3.23 -18.81 1.63
N ARG A 13 3.40 -17.61 1.06
CA ARG A 13 3.69 -17.45 -0.36
C ARG A 13 5.17 -17.60 -0.59
N GLU A 14 5.52 -18.55 -1.45
CA GLU A 14 6.90 -18.84 -1.82
C GLU A 14 7.07 -18.77 -3.34
N TYR A 15 8.16 -18.14 -3.76
CA TYR A 15 8.52 -18.02 -5.16
C TYR A 15 10.00 -18.34 -5.35
N ASP A 16 10.34 -18.69 -6.59
CA ASP A 16 11.72 -18.79 -7.01
C ASP A 16 12.18 -17.44 -7.56
N TRP A 17 13.29 -16.95 -7.03
CA TRP A 17 13.83 -15.65 -7.36
C TRP A 17 15.19 -15.77 -8.04
N ALA A 18 15.43 -14.95 -9.05
CA ALA A 18 16.75 -14.74 -9.62
C ALA A 18 16.94 -13.26 -9.93
N TRP A 19 18.18 -12.82 -10.04
CA TRP A 19 18.50 -11.44 -10.37
C TRP A 19 19.73 -11.39 -11.28
N PHE A 20 19.89 -10.29 -11.99
CA PHE A 20 21.05 -10.03 -12.82
C PHE A 20 21.26 -8.53 -12.94
N ASP A 21 22.52 -8.13 -12.90
CA ASP A 21 22.91 -6.76 -13.10
C ASP A 21 22.51 -6.33 -14.50
N VAL A 22 21.94 -5.13 -14.62
CA VAL A 22 21.65 -4.56 -15.92
C VAL A 22 22.31 -3.21 -16.03
N ARG A 23 23.21 -3.12 -16.99
CA ARG A 23 23.94 -1.91 -17.32
C ARG A 23 23.17 -1.13 -18.38
N PRO A 24 23.03 0.21 -18.26
CA PRO A 24 22.54 1.03 -19.36
C PRO A 24 23.53 0.95 -20.52
N ASP A 25 23.06 0.69 -21.73
CA ASP A 25 23.90 0.71 -22.94
C ASP A 25 24.34 2.14 -23.31
N ASP A 26 23.59 3.15 -22.88
CA ASP A 26 23.80 4.56 -23.23
C ASP A 26 24.57 5.36 -22.15
N ALA A 27 25.18 4.69 -21.16
CA ALA A 27 25.97 5.38 -20.14
C ALA A 27 27.31 5.85 -20.75
N PRO A 28 27.65 7.16 -20.69
CA PRO A 28 28.90 7.66 -21.25
C PRO A 28 30.11 6.95 -20.61
N ASP A 29 31.09 6.55 -21.43
CA ASP A 29 32.23 5.70 -21.04
C ASP A 29 33.06 6.27 -19.87
N GLU A 30 33.00 7.58 -19.64
CA GLU A 30 33.69 8.28 -18.54
C GLU A 30 33.15 7.87 -17.16
N ASN A 31 31.90 7.40 -17.09
CA ASN A 31 31.23 6.95 -15.87
C ASN A 31 31.23 5.42 -15.72
N ARG A 32 31.91 4.69 -16.62
CA ARG A 32 31.87 3.22 -16.71
C ARG A 32 32.43 2.50 -15.47
N ASN A 33 33.25 3.17 -14.65
CA ASN A 33 33.94 2.62 -13.47
C ASN A 33 33.81 3.47 -12.19
N GLU A 34 33.01 4.53 -12.18
CA GLU A 34 32.81 5.30 -10.96
C GLU A 34 31.94 4.51 -9.97
N LYS A 35 32.51 4.19 -8.80
CA LYS A 35 31.88 3.51 -7.66
C LYS A 35 30.66 4.26 -7.05
N GLY A 36 30.04 5.19 -7.80
CA GLY A 36 29.00 6.11 -7.32
C GLY A 36 27.68 6.10 -8.09
N LEU A 37 27.53 5.45 -9.25
CA LEU A 37 26.30 5.52 -10.07
C LEU A 37 25.15 4.59 -9.62
N GLY A 38 25.33 3.87 -8.52
CA GLY A 38 24.37 2.88 -8.05
C GLY A 38 24.31 1.63 -8.91
N ALA A 39 23.69 0.58 -8.39
CA ALA A 39 23.49 -0.71 -9.05
C ALA A 39 22.06 -0.80 -9.59
N SER A 40 21.92 -1.03 -10.89
CA SER A 40 20.64 -1.41 -11.49
C SER A 40 20.58 -2.90 -11.74
N VAL A 41 19.50 -3.53 -11.32
CA VAL A 41 19.33 -4.97 -11.32
C VAL A 41 17.94 -5.31 -11.85
N LEU A 42 17.84 -6.33 -12.70
CA LEU A 42 16.57 -6.94 -13.06
C LEU A 42 16.34 -8.16 -12.18
N VAL A 43 15.27 -8.11 -11.39
CA VAL A 43 14.84 -9.20 -10.52
C VAL A 43 13.70 -9.94 -11.18
N THR A 44 13.78 -11.27 -11.17
CA THR A 44 12.78 -12.17 -11.72
C THR A 44 12.17 -13.00 -10.60
N ARG A 45 10.85 -13.17 -10.68
CA ARG A 45 10.06 -13.99 -9.76
C ARG A 45 9.28 -15.01 -10.56
N ARG A 46 9.49 -16.30 -10.29
CA ARG A 46 8.74 -17.38 -10.89
C ARG A 46 7.73 -17.97 -9.89
N HIS A 47 6.48 -18.06 -10.30
CA HIS A 47 5.43 -18.72 -9.54
C HIS A 47 5.53 -20.24 -9.71
N ARG A 48 5.47 -20.97 -8.58
CA ARG A 48 5.91 -22.36 -8.51
C ARG A 48 4.99 -23.34 -9.22
N TYR A 49 3.69 -23.08 -9.23
CA TYR A 49 2.69 -24.03 -9.75
C TYR A 49 2.34 -23.81 -11.21
N ASN A 50 2.11 -22.55 -11.61
CA ASN A 50 1.78 -22.19 -12.99
C ASN A 50 3.01 -21.82 -13.85
N GLY A 51 4.20 -21.69 -13.25
CA GLY A 51 5.43 -21.33 -13.94
C GLY A 51 5.53 -19.87 -14.40
N GLU A 52 4.55 -19.03 -14.08
CA GLU A 52 4.48 -17.63 -14.51
C GLU A 52 5.65 -16.81 -13.98
N VAL A 53 6.24 -15.96 -14.82
CA VAL A 53 7.42 -15.15 -14.49
C VAL A 53 7.05 -13.68 -14.48
N SER A 54 7.38 -12.99 -13.39
CA SER A 54 7.28 -11.53 -13.25
C SER A 54 8.67 -10.90 -13.21
N TYR A 55 8.81 -9.70 -13.77
CA TYR A 55 10.08 -8.96 -13.86
C TYR A 55 9.98 -7.64 -13.11
N PHE A 56 11.03 -7.27 -12.38
CA PHE A 56 11.11 -6.04 -11.59
C PHE A 56 12.44 -5.34 -11.85
N ARG A 57 12.38 -4.13 -12.41
CA ARG A 57 13.57 -3.28 -12.52
C ARG A 57 13.83 -2.60 -11.19
N CYS A 58 15.01 -2.81 -10.63
CA CYS A 58 15.44 -2.20 -9.38
C CYS A 58 16.66 -1.31 -9.63
N TRP A 59 16.77 -0.23 -8.86
CA TRP A 59 17.96 0.59 -8.77
C TRP A 59 18.21 0.91 -7.30
N ALA A 60 19.48 0.87 -6.90
CA ALA A 60 19.91 1.26 -5.57
C ALA A 60 21.22 2.05 -5.66
N PRO A 61 21.47 3.04 -4.78
CA PRO A 61 22.69 3.83 -4.81
C PRO A 61 23.97 3.04 -4.45
N GLY A 62 23.83 1.83 -3.90
CA GLY A 62 24.95 0.95 -3.58
C GLY A 62 24.55 -0.52 -3.66
N GLY A 63 25.48 -1.41 -3.26
CA GLY A 63 25.22 -2.85 -3.22
C GLY A 63 24.08 -3.20 -2.27
N VAL A 64 23.04 -3.84 -2.78
CA VAL A 64 21.87 -4.30 -2.00
C VAL A 64 21.73 -5.81 -2.15
N SER A 65 21.26 -6.49 -1.11
CA SER A 65 21.05 -7.93 -1.18
C SER A 65 19.78 -8.27 -1.98
N LEU A 66 19.74 -9.45 -2.60
CA LEU A 66 18.51 -9.97 -3.20
C LEU A 66 17.36 -10.04 -2.17
N GLY A 67 17.66 -10.34 -0.91
CA GLY A 67 16.64 -10.36 0.16
C GLY A 67 15.97 -9.01 0.36
N THR A 68 16.75 -7.94 0.40
CA THR A 68 16.26 -6.56 0.53
C THR A 68 15.39 -6.16 -0.67
N LEU A 69 15.83 -6.48 -1.88
CA LEU A 69 15.04 -6.21 -3.10
C LEU A 69 13.71 -6.98 -3.09
N VAL A 70 13.75 -8.25 -2.70
CA VAL A 70 12.55 -9.09 -2.58
C VAL A 70 11.57 -8.51 -1.55
N GLU A 71 12.07 -8.03 -0.41
CA GLU A 71 11.24 -7.36 0.60
C GLU A 71 10.56 -6.11 0.03
N VAL A 72 11.31 -5.22 -0.64
CA VAL A 72 10.77 -4.00 -1.26
C VAL A 72 9.74 -4.32 -2.34
N ILE A 73 10.03 -5.31 -3.20
CA ILE A 73 9.09 -5.78 -4.23
C ILE A 73 7.79 -6.27 -3.59
N CYS A 74 7.88 -6.98 -2.46
CA CYS A 74 6.70 -7.52 -1.77
C CYS A 74 5.92 -6.47 -1.00
N ARG A 75 6.57 -5.40 -0.51
CA ARG A 75 5.88 -4.25 0.10
C ARG A 75 4.92 -3.56 -0.88
N ARG A 76 5.13 -3.69 -2.21
CA ARG A 76 4.18 -3.19 -3.22
C ARG A 76 2.77 -3.79 -3.05
N TRP A 77 2.65 -5.02 -2.58
CA TRP A 77 1.34 -5.63 -2.33
C TRP A 77 0.60 -4.93 -1.18
N ARG A 78 1.33 -4.49 -0.14
CA ARG A 78 0.73 -3.76 0.98
C ARG A 78 0.07 -2.46 0.52
N ILE A 79 0.62 -1.82 -0.52
CA ILE A 79 0.00 -0.62 -1.12
C ILE A 79 -1.40 -0.94 -1.66
N GLU A 80 -1.56 -2.08 -2.34
CA GLU A 80 -2.85 -2.52 -2.85
C GLU A 80 -3.85 -2.80 -1.73
N GLU A 81 -3.41 -3.49 -0.66
CA GLU A 81 -4.23 -3.68 0.54
C GLU A 81 -4.65 -2.34 1.16
N THR A 82 -3.73 -1.39 1.31
CA THR A 82 -4.04 -0.04 1.80
C THR A 82 -5.07 0.66 0.92
N PHE A 83 -4.95 0.57 -0.41
CA PHE A 83 -5.94 1.14 -1.33
C PHE A 83 -7.31 0.45 -1.21
N GLN A 84 -7.36 -0.88 -1.05
CA GLN A 84 -8.60 -1.60 -0.84
C GLN A 84 -9.27 -1.20 0.48
N LEU A 85 -8.50 -1.03 1.55
CA LEU A 85 -9.01 -0.53 2.84
C LEU A 85 -9.54 0.90 2.72
N ALA A 86 -8.83 1.79 2.02
CA ALA A 86 -9.27 3.16 1.80
C ALA A 86 -10.59 3.23 1.00
N LYS A 87 -10.74 2.40 -0.03
CA LYS A 87 -12.02 2.27 -0.74
C LYS A 87 -13.14 1.80 0.20
N GLY A 88 -12.87 0.77 0.99
CA GLY A 88 -13.85 0.16 1.89
C GLY A 88 -14.36 1.08 3.01
N PHE A 89 -13.47 1.84 3.66
CA PHE A 89 -13.83 2.58 4.89
C PHE A 89 -13.88 4.10 4.73
N THR A 90 -13.06 4.66 3.83
CA THR A 90 -13.02 6.11 3.58
C THR A 90 -13.63 6.51 2.24
N GLY A 91 -14.09 5.53 1.44
CA GLY A 91 -14.83 5.80 0.21
C GLY A 91 -13.95 6.40 -0.88
N LEU A 92 -12.68 6.00 -0.98
CA LEU A 92 -11.75 6.52 -1.97
C LEU A 92 -12.29 6.44 -3.41
N ASP A 93 -13.12 5.45 -3.73
CA ASP A 93 -13.75 5.26 -5.04
C ASP A 93 -15.20 5.76 -5.14
N GLN A 94 -15.72 6.41 -4.08
CA GLN A 94 -17.09 6.92 -4.01
C GLN A 94 -17.19 8.41 -4.39
N GLY A 95 -16.07 9.04 -4.75
CA GLY A 95 -16.01 10.44 -5.13
C GLY A 95 -16.59 10.70 -6.52
N GLN A 96 -17.19 11.87 -6.71
CA GLN A 96 -17.61 12.31 -8.03
C GLN A 96 -16.38 12.64 -8.90
N VAL A 97 -16.24 11.95 -10.04
CA VAL A 97 -15.17 12.16 -11.02
C VAL A 97 -15.57 13.14 -12.14
N THR A 98 -16.54 14.02 -11.86
CA THR A 98 -17.13 14.94 -12.85
C THR A 98 -16.20 16.11 -13.22
N CYS A 99 -15.33 16.55 -12.31
CA CYS A 99 -14.31 17.55 -12.58
C CYS A 99 -13.02 17.26 -11.80
N TRP A 100 -11.89 17.77 -12.32
CA TRP A 100 -10.57 17.58 -11.72
C TRP A 100 -10.53 17.98 -10.23
N ASN A 101 -11.09 19.14 -9.90
CA ASN A 101 -11.04 19.68 -8.55
C ASN A 101 -11.84 18.82 -7.56
N SER A 102 -13.04 18.37 -7.95
CA SER A 102 -13.86 17.47 -7.13
C SER A 102 -13.13 16.15 -6.88
N TRP A 103 -12.60 15.55 -7.95
CA TRP A 103 -11.86 14.29 -7.86
C TRP A 103 -10.62 14.40 -6.96
N MET A 104 -9.80 15.45 -7.14
CA MET A 104 -8.58 15.67 -6.36
C MET A 104 -8.89 15.94 -4.88
N CYS A 105 -9.84 16.83 -4.58
CA CYS A 105 -10.23 17.13 -3.20
C CYS A 105 -10.77 15.87 -2.51
N TRP A 106 -11.67 15.12 -3.16
CA TRP A 106 -12.21 13.89 -2.59
C TRP A 106 -11.13 12.84 -2.33
N SER A 107 -10.25 12.62 -3.30
CA SER A 107 -9.16 11.65 -3.19
C SER A 107 -8.21 12.03 -2.04
N LEU A 108 -7.86 13.31 -1.93
CA LEU A 108 -7.02 13.83 -0.86
C LEU A 108 -7.66 13.60 0.52
N PHE A 109 -8.92 14.01 0.72
CA PHE A 109 -9.61 13.83 2.00
C PHE A 109 -9.80 12.35 2.36
N SER A 110 -10.12 11.50 1.37
CA SER A 110 -10.26 10.05 1.59
C SER A 110 -8.95 9.40 2.02
N LEU A 111 -7.82 9.82 1.43
CA LEU A 111 -6.49 9.33 1.81
C LEU A 111 -6.03 9.87 3.18
N ILE A 112 -6.30 11.15 3.48
CA ILE A 112 -6.03 11.73 4.81
C ILE A 112 -6.83 10.98 5.89
N ALA A 113 -8.12 10.74 5.66
CA ALA A 113 -8.94 9.97 6.58
C ALA A 113 -8.41 8.55 6.77
N ALA A 114 -7.93 7.90 5.71
CA ALA A 114 -7.37 6.55 5.80
C ALA A 114 -6.07 6.53 6.61
N ALA A 115 -5.21 7.54 6.42
CA ALA A 115 -3.99 7.71 7.19
C ALA A 115 -4.29 7.96 8.68
N VAL A 116 -5.25 8.84 9.00
CA VAL A 116 -5.67 9.09 10.39
C VAL A 116 -6.18 7.80 11.04
N LEU A 117 -7.07 7.06 10.37
CA LEU A 117 -7.58 5.79 10.91
C LEU A 117 -6.47 4.77 11.16
N ALA A 118 -5.52 4.63 10.22
CA ALA A 118 -4.40 3.71 10.37
C ALA A 118 -3.48 4.11 11.54
N LEU A 119 -3.12 5.39 11.63
CA LEU A 119 -2.26 5.91 12.70
C LEU A 119 -2.93 5.83 14.08
N THR A 120 -4.23 6.10 14.15
CA THR A 120 -4.98 5.95 15.40
C THR A 120 -5.12 4.48 15.80
N ALA A 121 -5.38 3.58 14.86
CA ALA A 121 -5.44 2.14 15.16
C ALA A 121 -4.08 1.62 15.68
N THR A 122 -2.95 2.04 15.08
CA THR A 122 -1.62 1.68 15.59
C THR A 122 -1.36 2.28 16.97
N ALA A 123 -1.67 3.55 17.19
CA ALA A 123 -1.46 4.19 18.49
C ALA A 123 -2.30 3.55 19.61
N VAL A 124 -3.53 3.14 19.31
CA VAL A 124 -4.40 2.40 20.26
C VAL A 124 -3.84 1.00 20.52
N HIS A 125 -3.30 0.33 19.50
CA HIS A 125 -2.68 -0.98 19.66
C HIS A 125 -1.44 -0.92 20.55
N ASP A 126 -0.54 0.03 20.30
CA ASP A 126 0.69 0.22 21.08
C ASP A 126 0.37 0.56 22.56
N ALA A 127 -0.70 1.33 22.80
CA ALA A 127 -1.16 1.63 24.16
C ALA A 127 -1.85 0.45 24.87
N ALA A 128 -2.35 -0.53 24.12
CA ALA A 128 -3.06 -1.69 24.64
C ALA A 128 -2.15 -2.90 24.90
N GLU A 129 -0.86 -2.85 24.53
CA GLU A 129 0.09 -3.95 24.79
C GLU A 129 0.25 -4.30 26.28
N ASP A 130 -0.19 -3.42 27.20
CA ASP A 130 -0.18 -3.63 28.66
C ASP A 130 -1.42 -4.40 29.20
N GLU A 131 -2.49 -4.60 28.41
CA GLU A 131 -3.69 -5.34 28.84
C GLU A 131 -4.01 -6.54 27.93
N PRO A 132 -3.71 -7.79 28.35
CA PRO A 132 -3.87 -8.96 27.50
C PRO A 132 -5.29 -9.52 27.63
N ALA A 133 -6.22 -9.19 26.72
CA ALA A 133 -7.44 -10.00 26.51
C ALA A 133 -8.28 -9.66 25.27
N LEU A 134 -8.24 -8.43 24.75
CA LEU A 134 -9.21 -7.98 23.74
C LEU A 134 -8.65 -8.05 22.31
N VAL A 135 -9.54 -8.35 21.36
CA VAL A 135 -9.22 -8.29 19.93
C VAL A 135 -8.74 -6.87 19.60
N PRO A 136 -7.60 -6.71 18.91
CA PRO A 136 -7.07 -5.38 18.59
C PRO A 136 -8.05 -4.61 17.71
N LEU A 137 -8.27 -3.34 18.07
CA LEU A 137 -9.20 -2.47 17.36
C LEU A 137 -8.78 -2.29 15.90
N SER A 138 -9.63 -2.74 14.98
CA SER A 138 -9.39 -2.61 13.56
C SER A 138 -9.87 -1.25 13.01
N CYS A 139 -9.31 -0.77 11.89
CA CYS A 139 -9.80 0.45 11.22
C CYS A 139 -11.33 0.45 10.94
N PRO A 140 -11.97 -0.66 10.49
CA PRO A 140 -13.42 -0.74 10.34
C PRO A 140 -14.19 -0.49 11.65
N GLU A 141 -13.69 -0.98 12.77
CA GLU A 141 -14.32 -0.80 14.08
C GLU A 141 -14.09 0.62 14.59
N LEU A 142 -12.88 1.15 14.42
CA LEU A 142 -12.56 2.52 14.77
C LEU A 142 -13.48 3.52 14.04
N ILE A 143 -13.67 3.38 12.72
CA ILE A 143 -14.57 4.29 11.98
C ILE A 143 -16.04 4.14 12.43
N ARG A 144 -16.46 2.93 12.82
CA ARG A 144 -17.80 2.72 13.39
C ARG A 144 -17.96 3.43 14.75
N LEU A 145 -16.96 3.33 15.63
CA LEU A 145 -16.95 4.02 16.92
C LEU A 145 -16.93 5.54 16.73
N LEU A 146 -16.10 6.06 15.83
CA LEU A 146 -16.06 7.48 15.50
C LEU A 146 -17.42 7.97 14.99
N ARG A 147 -18.08 7.22 14.10
CA ARG A 147 -19.43 7.56 13.61
C ARG A 147 -20.50 7.52 14.70
N ALA A 148 -20.34 6.66 15.71
CA ALA A 148 -21.30 6.52 16.79
C ALA A 148 -21.12 7.58 17.89
N LEU A 149 -19.88 8.01 18.15
CA LEU A 149 -19.53 8.76 19.36
C LEU A 149 -18.97 10.16 19.10
N VAL A 150 -18.37 10.42 17.93
CA VAL A 150 -17.57 11.63 17.70
C VAL A 150 -18.06 12.43 16.48
N LEU A 151 -18.31 11.76 15.36
CA LEU A 151 -18.69 12.43 14.12
C LEU A 151 -20.17 12.80 14.13
N PRO A 152 -20.53 14.01 13.68
CA PRO A 152 -21.94 14.39 13.58
C PRO A 152 -22.65 13.51 12.54
N PRO A 153 -23.94 13.21 12.73
CA PRO A 153 -24.72 12.48 11.74
C PRO A 153 -24.75 13.26 10.42
N PRO A 154 -24.72 12.56 9.28
CA PRO A 154 -24.79 13.22 7.98
C PRO A 154 -26.09 14.03 7.87
N VAL A 155 -25.99 15.26 7.40
CA VAL A 155 -27.15 16.14 7.19
C VAL A 155 -27.99 15.55 6.06
N ARG A 156 -29.07 14.85 6.42
CA ARG A 156 -30.07 14.28 5.49
C ARG A 156 -31.47 14.81 5.82
N GLY A 157 -31.54 16.09 6.19
CA GLY A 157 -32.82 16.76 6.39
C GLY A 157 -33.65 16.76 5.12
N ARG A 158 -34.98 16.86 5.25
CA ARG A 158 -35.92 16.84 4.12
C ARG A 158 -35.56 17.88 3.06
N GLU A 159 -35.18 19.09 3.47
CA GLU A 159 -34.77 20.16 2.56
C GLU A 159 -33.51 19.82 1.76
N HIS A 160 -32.48 19.25 2.42
CA HIS A 160 -31.25 18.83 1.76
C HIS A 160 -31.51 17.73 0.72
N VAL A 161 -32.33 16.73 1.07
CA VAL A 161 -32.67 15.64 0.12
C VAL A 161 -33.45 16.20 -1.08
N LEU A 162 -34.44 17.07 -0.83
CA LEU A 162 -35.25 17.66 -1.90
C LEU A 162 -34.43 18.55 -2.85
N HIS A 163 -33.38 19.21 -2.34
CA HIS A 163 -32.49 20.06 -3.15
C HIS A 163 -31.77 19.29 -4.28
N TRP A 164 -31.43 18.01 -4.07
CA TRP A 164 -30.73 17.19 -5.06
C TRP A 164 -31.65 16.36 -5.97
N THR A 165 -32.97 16.41 -5.75
CA THR A 165 -33.96 15.63 -6.52
C THR A 165 -34.69 16.44 -7.61
N ALA A 166 -34.50 17.75 -7.65
CA ALA A 166 -35.08 18.64 -8.67
C ALA A 166 -34.17 18.75 -9.89
#